data_AF-A0A8W8IFT7-F1
#
_entry.id   AF-A0A8W8IFT7-F1
#
_cell.length_a   1.000
_cell.length_b   1.000
_cell.length_c   1.000
_cell.angle_alpha   90.00
_cell.angle_beta   90.00
_cell.angle_gamma   90.00
#
_symmetry.space_group_name_H-M   'P 1'
#
loop_
_entity.id
_entity.type
_entity.pdbx_description
1 polymer ?
#
loop_
_entity_poly.entity_id
_entity_poly.type
_entity_poly.pdbx_seq_one_letter_code
_entity_poly.pdbx_strand_id
1 'polypeptide(L)'
;MSDNCRVSEALYVGLCGYIGTPTEVTARREVVDMKEMIMKPVDIHKRCRRMESGSHREGFRFKSSDMDIMFWFTNHKVITDLSQSSVYDPSKHSIILMEDTDTPPGFVRLQLMTSPLDRNISSSVIPFNDGMFISNVKWRQIILTLISGNKTYTD
;
A
#
# COMPACT_ATOMS: atom_id res chain seq x y z
N MET A 1 19.13 21.22 -21.56
CA MET A 1 17.97 20.40 -21.15
C MET A 1 18.04 19.11 -21.94
N SER A 2 18.24 17.99 -21.24
CA SER A 2 18.77 16.73 -21.77
C SER A 2 17.81 16.00 -22.73
N ASP A 3 18.34 15.38 -23.78
CA ASP A 3 17.64 14.64 -24.84
C ASP A 3 16.60 13.62 -24.34
N ASN A 4 16.78 13.10 -23.13
CA ASN A 4 15.84 12.17 -22.49
C ASN A 4 14.43 12.76 -22.27
N CYS A 5 14.32 14.06 -22.05
CA CYS A 5 13.02 14.71 -21.85
C CYS A 5 12.16 14.62 -23.12
N ARG A 6 12.79 14.73 -24.29
CA ARG A 6 12.11 14.69 -25.59
C ARG A 6 11.58 13.29 -25.93
N VAL A 7 12.29 12.24 -25.50
CA VAL A 7 11.87 10.84 -25.70
C VAL A 7 10.64 10.52 -24.84
N SER A 8 10.65 10.89 -23.57
CA SER A 8 9.51 10.67 -22.66
C SER A 8 8.26 11.41 -23.10
N GLU A 9 8.40 12.66 -23.56
CA GLU A 9 7.29 13.45 -24.09
C GLU A 9 6.70 12.83 -25.36
N ALA A 10 7.56 12.46 -26.32
CA ALA A 10 7.11 11.80 -27.55
C ALA A 10 6.41 10.47 -27.27
N LEU A 11 6.93 9.68 -26.31
CA LEU A 11 6.30 8.43 -25.88
C LEU A 11 4.93 8.67 -25.24
N TYR A 12 4.81 9.66 -24.35
CA TYR A 12 3.53 10.02 -23.74
C TYR A 12 2.49 10.45 -24.78
N VAL A 13 2.88 11.32 -25.72
CA VAL A 13 1.99 11.76 -26.81
C VAL A 13 1.58 10.58 -27.69
N GLY A 14 2.51 9.67 -28.00
CA GLY A 14 2.21 8.42 -28.71
C GLY A 14 1.21 7.54 -27.97
N LEU A 15 1.36 7.39 -26.65
CA LEU A 15 0.43 6.65 -25.79
C LEU A 15 -0.96 7.27 -25.76
N CYS A 16 -1.06 8.61 -25.74
CA CYS A 16 -2.34 9.33 -25.79
C CYS A 16 -3.19 8.96 -27.03
N GLY A 17 -2.56 8.55 -28.14
CA GLY A 17 -3.29 8.01 -29.29
C GLY A 17 -4.09 6.73 -28.98
N TYR A 18 -3.73 5.97 -27.95
CA TYR A 18 -4.35 4.70 -27.58
C TYR A 18 -5.21 4.79 -26.31
N ILE A 19 -4.77 5.57 -25.32
CA ILE A 19 -5.42 5.66 -24.00
C ILE A 19 -6.40 6.84 -23.90
N GLY A 20 -6.35 7.77 -24.86
CA GLY A 20 -7.11 9.03 -24.82
C GLY A 20 -6.20 10.25 -24.74
N THR A 21 -6.79 11.40 -25.04
CA THR A 21 -6.14 12.71 -25.03
C THR A 21 -5.49 13.02 -23.67
N PRO A 22 -4.47 13.89 -23.63
CA PRO A 22 -3.91 14.35 -22.36
C PRO A 22 -4.96 14.88 -21.38
N THR A 23 -5.99 15.57 -21.87
CA THR A 23 -7.11 16.06 -21.06
C THR A 23 -7.91 14.92 -20.43
N GLU A 24 -8.23 13.86 -21.18
CA GLU A 24 -8.93 12.69 -20.64
C GLU A 24 -8.08 11.94 -19.60
N VAL A 25 -6.77 11.83 -19.83
CA VAL A 25 -5.84 11.22 -18.87
C VAL A 25 -5.81 12.03 -17.57
N THR A 26 -5.69 13.36 -17.66
CA THR A 26 -5.74 14.27 -16.50
C THR A 26 -7.07 14.16 -15.76
N ALA A 27 -8.20 14.21 -16.47
CA ALA A 27 -9.53 14.09 -15.86
C ALA A 27 -9.69 12.77 -15.08
N ARG A 28 -9.16 11.65 -15.59
CA ARG A 28 -9.21 10.36 -14.87
C ARG A 28 -8.39 10.38 -13.58
N ARG A 29 -7.25 11.05 -13.55
CA ARG A 29 -6.43 11.23 -12.33
C ARG A 29 -7.19 12.04 -11.29
N GLU A 30 -7.74 13.18 -11.70
CA GLU A 30 -8.52 14.06 -10.83
C GLU A 30 -9.73 13.33 -10.22
N VAL A 31 -10.42 12.49 -11.00
CA VAL A 31 -11.52 11.66 -10.50
C VAL A 31 -11.05 10.70 -9.39
N VAL A 32 -9.89 10.08 -9.54
CA VAL A 32 -9.33 9.18 -8.51
C VAL A 32 -8.93 9.96 -7.27
N ASP A 33 -8.28 11.12 -7.42
CA ASP A 33 -7.90 11.99 -6.31
C ASP A 33 -9.13 12.49 -5.53
N MET A 34 -10.20 12.90 -6.23
CA MET A 34 -11.48 13.27 -5.60
C MET A 34 -12.11 12.10 -4.85
N LYS A 35 -12.13 10.91 -5.46
CA LYS A 35 -12.66 9.70 -4.81
C LYS A 35 -11.90 9.38 -3.53
N GLU A 36 -10.57 9.43 -3.54
CA GLU A 36 -9.75 9.19 -2.34
C GLU A 36 -10.01 10.24 -1.26
N MET A 37 -10.16 11.50 -1.63
CA MET A 37 -10.51 12.57 -0.69
C MET A 37 -11.87 12.35 -0.04
N ILE A 38 -12.88 11.96 -0.83
CA ILE A 38 -14.24 11.67 -0.35
C ILE A 38 -14.26 10.45 0.58
N MET A 39 -13.47 9.42 0.29
CA MET A 39 -13.41 8.19 1.10
C MET A 39 -12.56 8.32 2.37
N LYS A 40 -11.74 9.38 2.48
CA LYS A 40 -10.84 9.61 3.61
C LYS A 40 -11.51 9.50 5.00
N PRO A 41 -12.74 10.00 5.24
CA PRO A 41 -13.39 9.86 6.54
C PRO A 41 -13.78 8.41 6.87
N VAL A 42 -14.24 7.65 5.87
CA VAL A 42 -14.59 6.23 6.02
C VAL A 42 -13.35 5.42 6.40
N ASP A 43 -12.23 5.69 5.74
CA ASP A 43 -10.96 5.04 6.02
C ASP A 43 -10.44 5.34 7.43
N ILE A 44 -10.61 6.59 7.91
CA ILE A 44 -10.28 6.97 9.29
C ILE A 44 -11.11 6.14 10.27
N HIS A 45 -12.42 6.09 10.04
CA HIS A 45 -13.34 5.37 10.90
C HIS A 45 -13.01 3.87 10.97
N LYS A 46 -12.68 3.26 9.82
CA LYS A 46 -12.27 1.85 9.72
C LYS A 46 -10.84 1.58 10.18
N ARG A 47 -10.06 2.62 10.51
CA ARG A 47 -8.60 2.53 10.80
C ARG A 47 -7.82 1.80 9.70
N CYS A 48 -8.34 1.79 8.49
CA CYS A 48 -7.78 1.12 7.34
C CYS A 48 -7.84 2.10 6.18
N ARG A 49 -6.68 2.56 5.75
CA ARG A 49 -6.50 3.46 4.63
C ARG A 49 -6.38 2.66 3.36
N ARG A 50 -6.92 3.23 2.27
CA ARG A 50 -6.76 2.71 0.93
C ARG A 50 -6.22 3.80 0.01
N MET A 51 -5.39 3.39 -0.95
CA MET A 51 -5.11 4.20 -2.14
C MET A 51 -5.12 3.33 -3.40
N GLU A 52 -5.57 3.87 -4.51
CA GLU A 52 -5.33 3.29 -5.83
C GLU A 52 -3.89 3.63 -6.27
N SER A 53 -3.25 2.73 -6.99
CA SER A 53 -1.91 2.94 -7.55
C SER A 53 -1.83 2.41 -8.99
N GLY A 54 -0.63 2.47 -9.57
CA GLY A 54 -0.39 1.89 -10.88
C GLY A 54 -1.05 2.62 -12.04
N SER A 55 -1.07 1.96 -13.20
CA SER A 55 -1.48 2.57 -14.47
C SER A 55 -2.90 3.14 -14.45
N HIS A 56 -3.82 2.44 -13.78
CA HIS A 56 -5.22 2.84 -13.67
C HIS A 56 -5.41 4.15 -12.90
N ARG A 57 -4.70 4.33 -11.78
CA ARG A 57 -4.69 5.57 -10.98
C ARG A 57 -4.13 6.73 -11.80
N GLU A 58 -3.07 6.47 -12.54
CA GLU A 58 -2.36 7.43 -13.37
C GLU A 58 -3.09 7.77 -14.70
N GLY A 59 -4.32 7.29 -14.89
CA GLY A 59 -5.15 7.59 -16.06
C GLY A 59 -4.78 6.81 -17.33
N PHE A 60 -3.72 6.00 -17.29
CA PHE A 60 -3.25 5.10 -18.35
C PHE A 60 -4.10 3.81 -18.37
N ARG A 61 -5.36 3.94 -18.77
CA ARG A 61 -6.35 2.85 -18.73
C ARG A 61 -6.45 2.15 -20.08
N PHE A 62 -5.69 1.07 -20.24
CA PHE A 62 -5.83 0.14 -21.35
C PHE A 62 -7.00 -0.83 -21.09
N LYS A 63 -7.53 -1.45 -22.14
CA LYS A 63 -8.60 -2.46 -22.00
C LYS A 63 -8.19 -3.64 -21.11
N SER A 64 -6.91 -3.98 -21.09
CA SER A 64 -6.33 -5.04 -20.26
C SER A 64 -5.73 -4.53 -18.96
N SER A 65 -5.89 -3.24 -18.62
CA SER A 65 -5.37 -2.71 -17.36
C SER A 65 -6.05 -3.40 -16.19
N ASP A 66 -5.24 -3.88 -15.26
CA ASP A 66 -5.64 -4.23 -13.92
C ASP A 66 -5.76 -2.99 -13.03
N MET A 67 -6.11 -3.22 -11.77
CA MET A 67 -6.25 -2.16 -10.77
C MET A 67 -5.38 -2.52 -9.56
N ASP A 68 -4.40 -1.68 -9.29
CA ASP A 68 -3.57 -1.80 -8.11
C ASP A 68 -4.18 -1.01 -6.95
N ILE A 69 -4.32 -1.67 -5.80
CA ILE A 69 -4.87 -1.06 -4.59
C ILE A 69 -3.95 -1.40 -3.42
N MET A 70 -3.50 -0.38 -2.69
CA MET A 70 -2.75 -0.54 -1.47
C MET A 70 -3.65 -0.28 -0.26
N PHE A 71 -3.55 -1.14 0.75
CA PHE A 71 -4.23 -1.03 2.04
C PHE A 71 -3.21 -0.95 3.16
N TRP A 72 -3.45 -0.09 4.15
CA TRP A 72 -2.64 -0.05 5.36
C TRP A 72 -3.46 0.35 6.59
N PHE A 73 -3.15 -0.30 7.71
CA PHE A 73 -3.83 -0.08 8.98
C PHE A 73 -3.17 1.07 9.74
N THR A 74 -3.96 2.05 10.20
CA THR A 74 -3.41 3.29 10.80
C THR A 74 -2.87 3.08 12.21
N ASN A 75 -3.28 2.00 12.88
CA ASN A 75 -2.77 1.58 14.19
C ASN A 75 -1.50 0.71 14.10
N HIS A 76 -1.04 0.36 12.90
CA HIS A 76 0.22 -0.35 12.69
C HIS A 76 1.27 0.68 12.27
N LYS A 77 2.32 0.84 13.07
CA LYS A 77 3.34 1.88 12.88
C LYS A 77 4.65 1.22 12.48
N VAL A 78 5.03 1.37 11.22
CA VAL A 78 6.34 0.95 10.74
C VAL A 78 7.33 2.07 11.03
N ILE A 79 8.40 1.74 11.76
CA ILE A 79 9.50 2.64 12.11
C ILE A 79 10.80 2.12 11.51
N THR A 80 11.72 3.02 11.19
CA THR A 80 13.05 2.68 10.65
C THR A 80 14.16 2.82 11.69
N ASP A 81 13.86 3.46 12.82
CA ASP A 81 14.79 3.66 13.92
C ASP A 81 14.04 3.54 15.24
N LEU A 82 14.65 2.88 16.23
CA LEU A 82 14.03 2.61 17.52
C LEU A 82 13.66 3.89 18.30
N SER A 83 14.37 5.00 18.09
CA SER A 83 14.03 6.28 18.74
C SER A 83 12.63 6.79 18.36
N GLN A 84 12.12 6.42 17.18
CA GLN A 84 10.78 6.78 16.71
C GLN A 84 9.67 6.09 17.51
N SER A 85 9.97 5.01 18.25
CA SER A 85 8.98 4.29 19.05
C SER A 85 8.32 5.17 20.12
N SER A 86 9.06 6.15 20.66
CA SER A 86 8.58 7.07 21.71
C SER A 86 7.43 7.97 21.28
N VAL A 87 7.22 8.16 19.98
CA VAL A 87 6.13 8.99 19.42
C VAL A 87 4.78 8.25 19.49
N TYR A 88 4.81 6.93 19.64
CA TYR A 88 3.62 6.09 19.56
C TYR A 88 3.24 5.48 20.90
N ASP A 89 1.94 5.48 21.19
CA ASP A 89 1.38 4.81 22.36
C ASP A 89 1.30 3.29 22.11
N PRO A 90 2.06 2.44 22.82
CA PRO A 90 2.07 0.99 22.63
C PRO A 90 0.76 0.32 23.06
N SER A 91 -0.10 1.00 23.83
CA SER A 91 -1.45 0.49 24.15
C SER A 91 -2.44 0.64 23.00
N LYS A 92 -2.14 1.52 22.03
CA LYS A 92 -2.99 1.82 20.87
C LYS A 92 -2.37 1.40 19.54
N HIS A 93 -1.06 1.22 19.50
CA HIS A 93 -0.30 0.99 18.28
C HIS A 93 0.53 -0.29 18.36
N SER A 94 0.46 -1.07 17.29
CA SER A 94 1.46 -2.11 17.03
C SER A 94 2.65 -1.47 16.35
N ILE A 95 3.81 -1.51 17.01
CA ILE A 95 5.06 -0.90 16.52
C ILE A 95 5.86 -1.98 15.81
N ILE A 96 6.22 -1.73 14.56
CA ILE A 96 6.91 -2.65 13.66
C ILE A 96 8.23 -1.99 13.26
N LEU A 97 9.36 -2.56 13.66
CA LEU A 97 10.67 -2.13 13.21
C LEU A 97 10.95 -2.72 11.83
N MET A 98 11.25 -1.85 10.87
CA MET A 98 11.80 -2.23 9.57
C MET A 98 13.31 -2.41 9.71
N GLU A 99 13.78 -3.60 9.41
CA GLU A 99 15.20 -3.94 9.39
C GLU A 99 15.62 -4.27 7.95
N ASP A 100 16.58 -3.53 7.41
CA ASP A 100 17.16 -3.78 6.09
C ASP A 100 18.54 -4.45 6.15
N THR A 101 19.09 -4.63 7.36
CA THR A 101 20.38 -5.29 7.57
C THR A 101 20.32 -6.74 7.10
N ASP A 102 21.34 -7.18 6.35
CA ASP A 102 21.47 -8.53 5.78
C ASP A 102 20.30 -8.97 4.88
N THR A 103 19.61 -8.02 4.26
CA THR A 103 18.55 -8.30 3.28
C THR A 103 19.01 -7.93 1.86
N PRO A 104 18.56 -8.66 0.82
CA PRO A 104 18.81 -8.25 -0.56
C PRO A 104 18.13 -6.90 -0.87
N PRO A 105 18.67 -6.11 -1.83
CA PRO A 105 18.01 -4.88 -2.27
C PRO A 105 16.54 -5.09 -2.63
N GLY A 106 15.67 -4.24 -2.07
CA GLY A 106 14.22 -4.32 -2.26
C GLY A 106 13.48 -5.22 -1.26
N PHE A 107 14.19 -5.83 -0.31
CA PHE A 107 13.60 -6.62 0.77
C PHE A 107 13.92 -5.99 2.12
N VAL A 108 13.05 -6.22 3.10
CA VAL A 108 13.22 -5.83 4.50
C VAL A 108 12.60 -6.89 5.40
N ARG A 109 13.07 -6.98 6.63
CA ARG A 109 12.42 -7.72 7.70
C ARG A 109 11.55 -6.78 8.52
N LEU A 110 10.44 -7.29 9.04
CA LEU A 110 9.49 -6.54 9.84
C LEU A 110 9.37 -7.18 11.22
N GLN A 111 10.09 -6.63 12.20
CA GLN A 111 10.07 -7.10 13.58
C GLN A 111 8.94 -6.40 14.36
N LEU A 112 8.11 -7.17 15.05
CA LEU A 112 7.08 -6.65 15.94
C LEU A 112 7.70 -6.34 17.31
N MET A 113 7.62 -5.07 17.72
CA MET A 113 8.23 -4.55 18.95
C MET A 113 7.25 -4.45 20.14
N THR A 114 5.95 -4.54 19.88
CA THR A 114 4.90 -4.47 20.91
C THR A 114 3.98 -5.67 20.86
N SER A 115 3.24 -5.92 21.94
CA SER A 115 2.21 -6.98 21.93
C SER A 115 1.20 -6.70 20.80
N PRO A 116 0.86 -7.70 19.97
CA PRO A 116 -0.03 -7.48 18.84
C PRO A 116 -1.46 -7.20 19.36
N LEU A 117 -1.99 -6.04 18.96
CA LEU A 117 -3.35 -5.62 19.31
C LEU A 117 -4.39 -6.14 18.30
N ASP A 118 -3.92 -6.51 17.11
CA ASP A 118 -4.75 -6.94 15.99
C ASP A 118 -4.59 -8.45 15.73
N ARG A 119 -5.71 -9.15 15.57
CA ARG A 119 -5.75 -10.62 15.39
C ARG A 119 -5.00 -11.08 14.14
N ASN A 120 -5.02 -10.28 13.07
CA ASN A 120 -4.33 -10.59 11.82
C ASN A 120 -2.82 -10.45 12.00
N ILE A 121 -2.34 -9.42 12.70
CA ILE A 121 -0.92 -9.34 13.08
C ILE A 121 -0.55 -10.57 13.91
N SER A 122 -1.27 -10.83 15.01
CA SER A 122 -0.98 -11.95 15.91
C SER A 122 -0.85 -13.28 15.16
N SER A 123 -1.70 -13.50 14.17
CA SER A 123 -1.71 -14.74 13.37
C SER A 123 -0.57 -14.82 12.35
N SER A 124 0.00 -13.68 11.95
CA SER A 124 1.08 -13.57 10.96
C SER A 124 2.48 -13.55 11.58
N VAL A 125 2.61 -13.29 12.88
CA VAL A 125 3.89 -13.21 13.57
C VAL A 125 4.48 -14.60 13.81
N ILE A 126 5.79 -14.73 13.65
CA ILE A 126 6.57 -15.94 13.90
C ILE A 126 7.83 -15.60 14.70
N PRO A 127 8.29 -16.49 15.60
CA PRO A 127 9.61 -16.36 16.18
C PRO A 127 10.67 -16.61 15.09
N PHE A 128 11.68 -15.76 15.05
CA PHE A 128 12.85 -15.92 14.19
C PHE A 128 14.06 -15.29 14.88
N ASN A 129 15.12 -16.08 15.12
CA ASN A 129 16.20 -15.74 16.05
C ASN A 129 15.62 -15.30 17.42
N ASP A 130 16.10 -14.18 17.95
CA ASP A 130 15.70 -13.62 19.25
C ASP A 130 14.51 -12.66 19.15
N GLY A 131 13.84 -12.60 17.99
CA GLY A 131 12.78 -11.62 17.72
C GLY A 131 11.47 -12.24 17.20
N MET A 132 10.43 -11.41 17.19
CA MET A 132 9.12 -11.73 16.65
C MET A 132 8.93 -10.99 15.33
N PHE A 133 8.73 -11.72 14.23
CA PHE A 133 8.72 -11.16 12.87
C PHE A 133 7.40 -11.41 12.15
N ILE A 134 6.96 -10.46 11.34
CA ILE A 134 5.77 -10.60 10.50
C ILE A 134 6.12 -11.45 9.27
N SER A 135 5.49 -12.61 9.14
CA SER A 135 5.64 -13.48 7.97
C SER A 135 4.83 -12.93 6.80
N ASN A 136 5.51 -12.56 5.71
CA ASN A 136 4.85 -12.16 4.45
C ASN A 136 3.90 -13.25 3.95
N VAL A 137 4.32 -14.53 3.98
CA VAL A 137 3.48 -15.65 3.52
C VAL A 137 2.17 -15.74 4.30
N LYS A 138 2.23 -15.68 5.64
CA LYS A 138 1.02 -15.71 6.48
C LYS A 138 0.17 -14.45 6.29
N TRP A 139 0.81 -13.28 6.27
CA TRP A 139 0.11 -12.00 6.06
C TRP A 139 -0.65 -11.98 4.73
N ARG A 140 0.01 -12.40 3.64
CA ARG A 140 -0.61 -12.52 2.31
C ARG A 140 -1.81 -13.46 2.33
N GLN A 141 -1.70 -14.61 3.00
CA GLN A 141 -2.82 -15.56 3.09
C GLN A 141 -4.01 -14.98 3.86
N ILE A 142 -3.76 -14.26 4.95
CA ILE A 142 -4.80 -13.58 5.74
C ILE A 142 -5.50 -12.53 4.87
N ILE A 143 -4.75 -11.66 4.19
CA ILE A 143 -5.31 -10.63 3.32
C ILE A 143 -6.12 -11.25 2.16
N LEU A 144 -5.62 -12.30 1.51
CA LEU A 144 -6.35 -13.00 0.46
C LEU A 144 -7.67 -13.59 0.97
N THR A 145 -7.68 -14.10 2.20
CA THR A 145 -8.89 -14.65 2.83
C THR A 145 -9.91 -13.54 3.12
N LEU A 146 -9.45 -12.40 3.67
CA LEU A 146 -10.30 -11.24 3.94
C LEU A 146 -10.92 -10.66 2.66
N ILE A 147 -10.13 -10.57 1.58
CA ILE A 147 -10.63 -10.09 0.28
C ILE A 147 -11.62 -11.08 -0.32
N SER A 148 -11.34 -12.38 -0.25
CA SER A 148 -12.21 -13.41 -0.83
C SER A 148 -13.51 -13.60 -0.06
N GLY A 149 -13.49 -13.48 1.27
CA GLY A 149 -14.69 -13.54 2.12
C GLY A 149 -15.61 -12.33 1.97
N ASN A 150 -15.11 -11.17 1.54
CA ASN A 150 -15.94 -10.01 1.25
C ASN A 150 -16.67 -10.10 -0.10
N LYS A 151 -16.27 -11.00 -1.00
CA LYS A 151 -16.93 -11.18 -2.31
C LYS A 151 -18.32 -11.82 -2.22
N THR A 152 -18.73 -12.37 -1.07
CA THR A 152 -20.07 -12.97 -0.89
C THR A 152 -21.17 -11.96 -0.53
N TYR A 153 -20.86 -10.66 -0.41
CA TYR A 153 -21.82 -9.62 -0.01
C TYR A 153 -21.96 -8.47 -1.00
N THR A 154 -21.45 -8.62 -2.23
CA THR A 154 -21.62 -7.64 -3.30
C THR A 154 -21.93 -8.35 -4.61
N ASP A 155 -23.18 -8.79 -4.73
CA ASP A 155 -23.91 -8.94 -5.99
C ASP A 155 -25.15 -8.01 -5.92
#